data_AF-A0A9P1NM82-F1
#
_entry.id   AF-A0A9P1NM82-F1
#
_cell.length_a   1.000
_cell.length_b   1.000
_cell.length_c   1.000
_cell.angle_alpha   90.00
_cell.angle_beta   90.00
_cell.angle_gamma   90.00
#
_symmetry.space_group_name_H-M   'P 1'
#
loop_
_entity.id
_entity.type
_entity.pdbx_description
1 polymer ?
#
loop_
_entity_poly.entity_id
_entity_poly.type
_entity_poly.pdbx_seq_one_letter_code
_entity_poly.pdbx_strand_id
1 'polypeptide(L)'
;MKKDGGLAKALALGGDRCAFGDIPTVAEAVAADPARLPELVACLFDGDAGVRMRAADALERVSRGDARPLDAFAERLLTDAAAIEQAEVRWHLAAVIPRLTLTEEQRGRAVALLEGWFENRASRIVQSAALQAMVDLAANDPELRPVAADMLGRAMRSRIPSLAARAKRILKPFEVDRATLDAALLPETKPLTLSVLPDRLAVARLAPGDGMPGWLDWTDPLVSATRTGEELSILCRESRVPEGVTAERGWRAFKVEGPLDFSLFGVLARIAVPLAQARVPIFAMSTYDTDYVLVRDEDVERAADALKRVCTVVAPS
;
A
#
# COMPACT_ATOMS: atom_id res chain seq x y z
N MET A 1 17.57 -24.68 -30.30
CA MET A 1 16.63 -25.73 -29.86
C MET A 1 17.34 -26.67 -28.88
N LYS A 2 17.22 -26.40 -27.57
CA LYS A 2 17.28 -27.37 -26.47
C LYS A 2 16.56 -26.69 -25.29
N LYS A 3 15.42 -27.25 -24.90
CA LYS A 3 14.68 -26.87 -23.69
C LYS A 3 15.41 -27.53 -22.53
N ASP A 4 16.26 -26.79 -21.84
CA ASP A 4 16.81 -27.21 -20.54
C ASP A 4 15.72 -27.00 -19.48
N GLY A 5 14.77 -27.94 -19.43
CA GLY A 5 13.73 -28.02 -18.40
C GLY A 5 14.17 -28.88 -17.21
N GLY A 6 15.46 -28.83 -16.85
CA GLY A 6 16.06 -29.72 -15.86
C GLY A 6 15.55 -29.43 -14.45
N LEU A 7 15.54 -28.14 -14.07
CA LEU A 7 15.03 -27.67 -12.79
C LEU A 7 13.51 -27.75 -12.73
N ALA A 8 12.79 -27.38 -13.78
CA ALA A 8 11.33 -27.51 -13.80
C ALA A 8 10.90 -28.97 -13.59
N LYS A 9 11.59 -29.92 -14.25
CA LYS A 9 11.35 -31.35 -14.05
C LYS A 9 11.75 -31.83 -12.65
N ALA A 10 12.90 -31.40 -12.13
CA ALA A 10 13.34 -31.69 -10.77
C ALA A 10 12.32 -31.21 -9.73
N LEU A 11 11.82 -29.98 -9.91
CA LEU A 11 10.81 -29.37 -9.07
C LEU A 11 9.41 -29.97 -9.31
N ALA A 12 9.10 -30.58 -10.45
CA ALA A 12 7.81 -31.22 -10.70
C ALA A 12 7.65 -32.58 -9.97
N LEU A 13 8.76 -33.31 -9.74
CA LEU A 13 8.77 -34.70 -9.25
C LEU A 13 8.55 -34.85 -7.72
N GLY A 14 8.07 -33.81 -7.03
CA GLY A 14 7.96 -33.77 -5.57
C GLY A 14 6.94 -34.77 -4.99
N GLY A 15 7.35 -36.03 -4.83
CA GLY A 15 6.51 -37.09 -4.24
C GLY A 15 7.21 -38.37 -3.77
N ASP A 16 8.37 -38.76 -4.31
CA ASP A 16 9.07 -39.98 -3.86
C ASP A 16 10.56 -39.75 -3.63
N ARG A 17 11.11 -40.39 -2.59
CA ARG A 17 12.51 -40.29 -2.12
C ARG A 17 13.55 -40.88 -3.10
N CYS A 18 13.38 -40.70 -4.41
CA CYS A 18 14.32 -41.18 -5.41
C CYS A 18 14.73 -40.06 -6.37
N ALA A 19 15.95 -39.58 -6.16
CA ALA A 19 16.84 -38.91 -7.10
C ALA A 19 16.29 -37.64 -7.81
N PHE A 20 16.70 -36.47 -7.31
CA PHE A 20 16.58 -35.12 -7.91
C PHE A 20 15.31 -34.29 -7.66
N GLY A 21 14.43 -34.69 -6.72
CA GLY A 21 13.23 -33.92 -6.32
C GLY A 21 13.31 -33.18 -4.98
N ASP A 22 14.51 -33.00 -4.41
CA ASP A 22 14.71 -32.39 -3.10
C ASP A 22 15.04 -30.88 -3.23
N ILE A 23 14.25 -30.03 -2.59
CA ILE A 23 14.40 -28.56 -2.64
C ILE A 23 15.82 -28.13 -2.20
N PRO A 24 16.38 -28.65 -1.09
CA PRO A 24 17.80 -28.50 -0.75
C PRO A 24 18.75 -28.77 -1.93
N THR A 25 18.60 -29.89 -2.63
CA THR A 25 19.48 -30.24 -3.76
C THR A 25 19.37 -29.23 -4.91
N VAL A 26 18.16 -28.74 -5.21
CA VAL A 26 17.98 -27.70 -6.23
C VAL A 26 18.68 -26.40 -5.80
N ALA A 27 18.49 -25.97 -4.56
CA ALA A 27 19.12 -24.77 -4.03
C ALA A 27 20.65 -24.89 -4.01
N GLU A 28 21.20 -26.02 -3.57
CA GLU A 28 22.63 -26.30 -3.57
C GLU A 28 23.22 -26.30 -4.98
N ALA A 29 22.52 -26.89 -5.94
CA ALA A 29 22.98 -26.94 -7.32
C ALA A 29 22.96 -25.55 -8.00
N VAL A 30 22.03 -24.68 -7.61
CA VAL A 30 21.99 -23.28 -8.07
C VAL A 30 23.01 -22.41 -7.33
N ALA A 31 23.27 -22.68 -6.05
CA ALA A 31 24.33 -22.01 -5.29
C ALA A 31 25.73 -22.38 -5.82
N ALA A 32 25.93 -23.62 -6.25
CA ALA A 32 27.17 -24.07 -6.88
C ALA A 32 27.35 -23.54 -8.32
N ASP A 33 26.24 -23.31 -9.03
CA ASP A 33 26.23 -22.76 -10.39
C ASP A 33 25.16 -21.66 -10.55
N PRO A 34 25.51 -20.39 -10.23
CA PRO A 34 24.59 -19.27 -10.37
C PRO A 34 24.09 -19.02 -11.80
N ALA A 35 24.72 -19.61 -12.83
CA ALA A 35 24.22 -19.53 -14.21
C ALA A 35 22.85 -20.22 -14.39
N ARG A 36 22.42 -21.02 -13.41
CA ARG A 36 21.11 -21.68 -13.36
C ARG A 36 20.00 -20.84 -12.74
N LEU A 37 20.33 -19.67 -12.18
CA LEU A 37 19.33 -18.75 -11.62
C LEU A 37 18.24 -18.31 -12.59
N PRO A 38 18.53 -17.99 -13.88
CA PRO A 38 17.47 -17.69 -14.84
C PRO A 38 16.45 -18.83 -14.99
N GLU A 39 16.91 -20.08 -14.94
CA GLU A 39 16.07 -21.28 -15.02
C GLU A 39 15.20 -21.42 -13.75
N LEU A 40 15.79 -21.21 -12.56
CA LEU A 40 15.05 -21.24 -11.29
C LEU A 40 13.99 -20.13 -11.22
N VAL A 41 14.34 -18.90 -11.61
CA VAL A 41 13.42 -17.76 -11.63
C VAL A 41 12.30 -17.99 -12.66
N ALA A 42 12.58 -18.63 -13.79
CA ALA A 42 11.54 -19.01 -14.75
C ALA A 42 10.52 -20.00 -14.15
N CYS A 43 10.95 -20.90 -13.26
CA CYS A 43 10.07 -21.87 -12.58
C CYS A 43 9.06 -21.21 -11.63
N LEU A 44 9.27 -19.95 -11.20
CA LEU A 44 8.26 -19.19 -10.45
C LEU A 44 6.99 -18.95 -11.26
N PHE A 45 7.07 -19.00 -12.59
CA PHE A 45 5.97 -18.75 -13.52
C PHE A 45 5.42 -20.03 -14.16
N ASP A 46 5.80 -21.19 -13.64
CA ASP A 46 5.32 -22.47 -14.16
C ASP A 46 3.80 -22.62 -13.98
N GLY A 47 3.15 -23.38 -14.88
CA GLY A 47 1.72 -23.66 -14.79
C GLY A 47 1.37 -24.49 -13.54
N ASP A 48 2.29 -25.33 -13.08
CA ASP A 48 2.12 -26.16 -11.88
C ASP A 48 2.38 -25.37 -10.58
N ALA A 49 1.38 -25.31 -9.70
CA ALA A 49 1.48 -24.59 -8.43
C ALA A 49 2.52 -25.15 -7.46
N GLY A 50 2.77 -26.45 -7.49
CA GLY A 50 3.80 -27.11 -6.71
C GLY A 50 5.20 -26.77 -7.19
N VAL A 51 5.41 -26.68 -8.51
CA VAL A 51 6.68 -26.20 -9.09
C VAL A 51 6.95 -24.76 -8.65
N ARG A 52 5.96 -23.85 -8.76
CA ARG A 52 6.11 -22.46 -8.32
C ARG A 52 6.48 -22.34 -6.85
N MET A 53 5.77 -23.05 -5.97
CA MET A 53 6.06 -23.08 -4.53
C MET A 53 7.50 -23.54 -4.26
N ARG A 54 7.91 -24.67 -4.84
CA ARG A 54 9.24 -25.25 -4.60
C ARG A 54 10.35 -24.40 -5.21
N ALA A 55 10.10 -23.75 -6.35
CA ALA A 55 11.01 -22.77 -6.92
C ALA A 55 11.21 -21.58 -5.98
N ALA A 56 10.13 -21.08 -5.36
CA ALA A 56 10.21 -19.97 -4.41
C ALA A 56 10.96 -20.37 -3.12
N ASP A 57 10.73 -21.57 -2.58
CA ASP A 57 11.51 -22.10 -1.43
C ASP A 57 12.99 -22.25 -1.79
N ALA A 58 13.30 -22.84 -2.94
CA ALA A 58 14.68 -22.97 -3.41
C ALA A 58 15.36 -21.59 -3.58
N LEU A 59 14.64 -20.61 -4.13
CA LEU A 59 15.14 -19.24 -4.26
C LEU A 59 15.41 -18.60 -2.89
N GLU A 60 14.51 -18.79 -1.94
CA GLU A 60 14.72 -18.33 -0.56
C GLU A 60 15.99 -18.95 0.04
N ARG A 61 16.19 -20.26 -0.13
CA ARG A 61 17.39 -20.95 0.37
C ARG A 61 18.66 -20.43 -0.28
N VAL A 62 18.67 -20.21 -1.59
CA VAL A 62 19.81 -19.59 -2.30
C VAL A 62 20.12 -18.21 -1.71
N SER A 63 19.10 -17.37 -1.50
CA SER A 63 19.26 -16.03 -0.94
C SER A 63 19.84 -16.01 0.48
N ARG A 64 19.62 -17.07 1.29
CA ARG A 64 20.21 -17.18 2.63
C ARG A 64 21.72 -17.44 2.60
N GLY A 65 22.23 -18.04 1.52
CA GLY A 65 23.65 -18.29 1.31
C GLY A 65 24.36 -17.11 0.68
N ASP A 66 24.02 -16.79 -0.58
CA ASP A 66 24.54 -15.62 -1.30
C ASP A 66 23.44 -15.02 -2.17
N ALA A 67 22.98 -13.83 -1.80
CA ALA A 67 21.93 -13.12 -2.51
C ALA A 67 22.45 -12.24 -3.66
N ARG A 68 23.76 -11.96 -3.75
CA ARG A 68 24.30 -11.04 -4.78
C ARG A 68 23.96 -11.46 -6.21
N PRO A 69 23.98 -12.76 -6.58
CA PRO A 69 23.55 -13.17 -7.91
C PRO A 69 22.05 -12.92 -8.20
N LEU A 70 21.22 -12.77 -7.16
CA LEU A 70 19.79 -12.47 -7.28
C LEU A 70 19.51 -10.99 -7.58
N ASP A 71 20.47 -10.10 -7.33
CA ASP A 71 20.31 -8.65 -7.58
C ASP A 71 20.00 -8.38 -9.07
N ALA A 72 20.55 -9.20 -9.98
CA ALA A 72 20.24 -9.16 -11.41
C ALA A 72 18.77 -9.46 -11.74
N PHE A 73 18.02 -10.04 -10.81
CA PHE A 73 16.60 -10.38 -10.94
C PHE A 73 15.71 -9.52 -10.05
N ALA A 74 16.25 -8.57 -9.27
CA ALA A 74 15.49 -7.79 -8.29
C ALA A 74 14.24 -7.14 -8.92
N GLU A 75 14.38 -6.52 -10.09
CA GLU A 75 13.25 -5.89 -10.79
C GLU A 75 12.12 -6.89 -11.09
N ARG A 76 12.48 -8.05 -11.65
CA ARG A 76 11.53 -9.11 -12.00
C ARG A 76 10.88 -9.74 -10.76
N LEU A 77 11.64 -9.87 -9.68
CA LEU A 77 11.14 -10.36 -8.40
C LEU A 77 10.14 -9.38 -7.78
N LEU A 78 10.40 -8.07 -7.87
CA LEU A 78 9.55 -7.01 -7.33
C LEU A 78 8.38 -6.60 -8.24
N THR A 79 8.25 -7.21 -9.42
CA THR A 79 7.16 -6.90 -10.36
C THR A 79 6.41 -8.17 -10.75
N ASP A 80 6.97 -8.95 -11.68
CA ASP A 80 6.35 -10.14 -12.25
C ASP A 80 6.09 -11.20 -11.17
N ALA A 81 7.10 -11.54 -10.36
CA ALA A 81 6.95 -12.57 -9.34
C ALA A 81 6.04 -12.12 -8.20
N ALA A 82 6.09 -10.83 -7.83
CA ALA A 82 5.22 -10.25 -6.82
C ALA A 82 3.73 -10.24 -7.22
N ALA A 83 3.43 -10.24 -8.52
CA ALA A 83 2.07 -10.34 -9.04
C ALA A 83 1.44 -11.73 -8.88
N ILE A 84 2.24 -12.77 -8.59
CA ILE A 84 1.73 -14.12 -8.36
C ILE A 84 0.88 -14.15 -7.07
N GLU A 85 -0.38 -14.58 -7.19
CA GLU A 85 -1.32 -14.57 -6.06
C GLU A 85 -1.15 -15.71 -5.07
N GLN A 86 -0.45 -16.77 -5.48
CA GLN A 86 -0.18 -17.94 -4.65
C GLN A 86 0.56 -17.53 -3.37
N ALA A 87 -0.04 -17.86 -2.21
CA ALA A 87 0.46 -17.43 -0.91
C ALA A 87 1.89 -17.92 -0.64
N GLU A 88 2.19 -19.16 -1.07
CA GLU A 88 3.49 -19.80 -0.96
C GLU A 88 4.60 -18.96 -1.56
N VAL A 89 4.36 -18.50 -2.79
CA VAL A 89 5.33 -17.70 -3.53
C VAL A 89 5.55 -16.37 -2.81
N ARG A 90 4.48 -15.72 -2.36
CA ARG A 90 4.57 -14.42 -1.66
C ARG A 90 5.36 -14.48 -0.36
N TRP A 91 5.14 -15.48 0.50
CA TRP A 91 5.89 -15.53 1.77
C TRP A 91 7.38 -15.85 1.55
N HIS A 92 7.71 -16.69 0.57
CA HIS A 92 9.11 -16.98 0.23
C HIS A 92 9.77 -15.74 -0.38
N LEU A 93 9.07 -15.03 -1.26
CA LEU A 93 9.55 -13.79 -1.86
C LEU A 93 9.76 -12.69 -0.82
N ALA A 94 8.85 -12.54 0.14
CA ALA A 94 9.02 -11.63 1.27
C ALA A 94 10.32 -11.91 2.05
N ALA A 95 10.68 -13.18 2.22
CA ALA A 95 11.93 -13.54 2.88
C ALA A 95 13.18 -13.26 2.02
N VAL A 96 13.08 -13.25 0.70
CA VAL A 96 14.19 -12.95 -0.24
C VAL A 96 14.48 -11.45 -0.31
N ILE A 97 13.43 -10.63 -0.43
CA ILE A 97 13.51 -9.16 -0.64
C ILE A 97 14.55 -8.45 0.25
N PRO A 98 14.57 -8.62 1.60
CA PRO A 98 15.50 -7.90 2.46
C PRO A 98 16.97 -8.28 2.27
N ARG A 99 17.26 -9.35 1.50
CA ARG A 99 18.62 -9.82 1.23
C ARG A 99 19.19 -9.27 -0.09
N LEU A 100 18.37 -8.61 -0.90
CA LEU A 100 18.77 -8.05 -2.17
C LEU A 100 19.45 -6.69 -1.98
N THR A 101 20.40 -6.36 -2.85
CA THR A 101 20.93 -5.00 -2.99
C THR A 101 19.99 -4.18 -3.86
N LEU A 102 19.10 -3.42 -3.24
CA LEU A 102 18.06 -2.65 -3.93
C LEU A 102 18.52 -1.23 -4.28
N THR A 103 18.14 -0.75 -5.47
CA THR A 103 18.16 0.70 -5.77
C THR A 103 17.10 1.44 -4.96
N GLU A 104 17.15 2.77 -4.90
CA GLU A 104 16.13 3.59 -4.23
C GLU A 104 14.72 3.34 -4.79
N GLU A 105 14.57 3.25 -6.10
CA GLU A 105 13.29 2.94 -6.74
C GLU A 105 12.78 1.54 -6.36
N GLN A 106 13.66 0.54 -6.41
CA GLN A 106 13.34 -0.83 -6.03
C GLN A 106 13.01 -0.96 -4.54
N ARG A 107 13.70 -0.19 -3.68
CA ARG A 107 13.41 -0.09 -2.25
C ARG A 107 12.01 0.45 -2.01
N GLY A 108 11.63 1.55 -2.67
CA GLY A 108 10.27 2.10 -2.59
C GLY A 108 9.21 1.08 -3.00
N ARG A 109 9.47 0.32 -4.08
CA ARG A 109 8.58 -0.75 -4.54
C ARG A 109 8.48 -1.91 -3.56
N ALA A 110 9.62 -2.35 -3.00
CA ALA A 110 9.66 -3.39 -1.98
C ALA A 110 8.84 -3.00 -0.75
N VAL A 111 8.98 -1.75 -0.27
CA VAL A 111 8.19 -1.23 0.86
C VAL A 111 6.69 -1.30 0.55
N ALA A 112 6.26 -0.77 -0.59
CA ALA A 112 4.84 -0.77 -0.98
C ALA A 112 4.26 -2.20 -1.10
N LEU A 113 5.04 -3.15 -1.63
CA LEU A 113 4.64 -4.56 -1.71
C LEU A 113 4.45 -5.20 -0.33
N LEU A 114 5.42 -4.99 0.57
CA LEU A 114 5.39 -5.56 1.91
C LEU A 114 4.24 -4.98 2.75
N GLU A 115 3.97 -3.67 2.63
CA GLU A 115 2.80 -3.06 3.25
C GLU A 115 1.49 -3.66 2.70
N GLY A 116 1.36 -3.78 1.37
CA GLY A 116 0.20 -4.38 0.74
C GLY A 116 -0.02 -5.85 1.16
N TRP A 117 1.05 -6.65 1.26
CA TRP A 117 0.98 -8.04 1.72
C TRP A 117 0.66 -8.16 3.22
N PHE A 118 1.13 -7.23 4.04
CA PHE A 118 0.77 -7.14 5.46
C PHE A 118 -0.70 -6.78 5.66
N GLU A 119 -1.25 -5.91 4.83
CA GLU A 119 -2.66 -5.52 4.88
C GLU A 119 -3.60 -6.59 4.33
N ASN A 120 -3.12 -7.42 3.40
CA ASN A 120 -3.90 -8.50 2.83
C ASN A 120 -4.29 -9.55 3.90
N ARG A 121 -5.59 -9.71 4.15
CA ARG A 121 -6.10 -10.61 5.20
C ARG A 121 -6.28 -12.06 4.75
N ALA A 122 -6.04 -12.38 3.48
CA ALA A 122 -6.24 -13.72 2.93
C ALA A 122 -5.24 -14.76 3.47
N SER A 123 -4.01 -14.35 3.83
CA SER A 123 -3.00 -15.28 4.37
C SER A 123 -2.22 -14.69 5.54
N ARG A 124 -2.34 -15.31 6.71
CA ARG A 124 -1.64 -14.87 7.94
C ARG A 124 -0.14 -15.14 7.91
N ILE A 125 0.27 -16.15 7.14
CA ILE A 125 1.67 -16.47 6.91
C ILE A 125 2.31 -15.36 6.08
N VAL A 126 1.63 -14.91 5.01
CA VAL A 126 2.09 -13.78 4.18
C VAL A 126 2.17 -12.50 5.01
N GLN A 127 1.16 -12.19 5.84
CA GLN A 127 1.22 -11.02 6.73
C GLN A 127 2.43 -11.06 7.68
N SER A 128 2.68 -12.22 8.28
CA SER A 128 3.79 -12.40 9.21
C SER A 128 5.16 -12.33 8.52
N ALA A 129 5.26 -12.88 7.30
CA ALA A 129 6.46 -12.83 6.48
C ALA A 129 6.76 -11.40 6.02
N ALA A 130 5.73 -10.66 5.58
CA ALA A 130 5.88 -9.27 5.16
C ALA A 130 6.31 -8.35 6.32
N LEU A 131 5.73 -8.55 7.51
CA LEU A 131 6.14 -7.83 8.72
C LEU A 131 7.61 -8.10 9.08
N GLN A 132 8.04 -9.36 9.03
CA GLN A 132 9.45 -9.72 9.27
C GLN A 132 10.36 -9.08 8.22
N ALA A 133 9.99 -9.16 6.94
CA ALA A 133 10.77 -8.61 5.84
C ALA A 133 10.96 -7.09 5.95
N MET A 134 9.91 -6.35 6.36
CA MET A 134 10.02 -4.90 6.59
C MET A 134 11.02 -4.59 7.70
N VAL A 135 10.98 -5.37 8.79
CA VAL A 135 11.91 -5.21 9.92
C VAL A 135 13.34 -5.56 9.49
N ASP A 136 13.52 -6.60 8.68
CA ASP A 136 14.84 -7.01 8.16
C ASP A 136 15.42 -5.95 7.21
N LEU A 137 14.58 -5.29 6.37
CA LEU A 137 14.98 -4.13 5.58
C LEU A 137 15.39 -2.96 6.47
N ALA A 138 14.57 -2.61 7.45
CA ALA A 138 14.82 -1.49 8.36
C ALA A 138 16.02 -1.69 9.30
N ALA A 139 16.47 -2.93 9.49
CA ALA A 139 17.71 -3.23 10.22
C ALA A 139 18.94 -2.67 9.47
N ASN A 140 18.90 -2.67 8.14
CA ASN A 140 19.98 -2.18 7.28
C ASN A 140 19.72 -0.75 6.76
N ASP A 141 18.50 -0.24 6.90
CA ASP A 141 18.08 1.09 6.45
C ASP A 141 17.33 1.86 7.56
N PRO A 142 18.01 2.81 8.24
CA PRO A 142 17.41 3.61 9.30
C PRO A 142 16.16 4.40 8.87
N GLU A 143 16.04 4.78 7.59
CA GLU A 143 14.88 5.53 7.08
C GLU A 143 13.59 4.71 7.11
N LEU A 144 13.70 3.38 7.10
CA LEU A 144 12.55 2.47 7.12
C LEU A 144 12.09 2.09 8.53
N ARG A 145 12.82 2.50 9.58
CA ARG A 145 12.47 2.16 10.98
C ARG A 145 11.09 2.68 11.40
N PRO A 146 10.65 3.91 11.05
CA PRO A 146 9.30 4.37 11.37
C PRO A 146 8.21 3.51 10.72
N VAL A 147 8.42 3.09 9.46
CA VAL A 147 7.48 2.23 8.71
C VAL A 147 7.38 0.85 9.36
N ALA A 148 8.53 0.24 9.68
CA ALA A 148 8.59 -1.04 10.38
C ALA A 148 7.93 -0.97 11.76
N ALA A 149 8.17 0.11 12.51
CA ALA A 149 7.56 0.33 13.82
C ALA A 149 6.04 0.43 13.73
N ASP A 150 5.51 1.20 12.78
CA ASP A 150 4.07 1.31 12.54
C ASP A 150 3.43 -0.04 12.21
N MET A 151 4.03 -0.82 11.29
CA MET A 151 3.58 -2.17 10.98
C MET A 151 3.58 -3.10 12.21
N LEU A 152 4.63 -3.04 13.04
CA LEU A 152 4.70 -3.78 14.30
C LEU A 152 3.59 -3.36 15.27
N GLY A 153 3.34 -2.07 15.39
CA GLY A 153 2.27 -1.52 16.22
C GLY A 153 0.88 -2.00 15.79
N ARG A 154 0.58 -1.89 14.49
CA ARG A 154 -0.65 -2.43 13.88
C ARG A 154 -0.79 -3.93 14.14
N ALA A 155 0.28 -4.70 14.00
CA ALA A 155 0.28 -6.14 14.23
C ALA A 155 0.05 -6.50 15.71
N MET A 156 0.64 -5.74 16.65
CA MET A 156 0.47 -5.95 18.09
C MET A 156 -0.93 -5.59 18.59
N ARG A 157 -1.58 -4.60 17.98
CA ARG A 157 -2.98 -4.23 18.23
C ARG A 157 -3.99 -5.14 17.54
N SER A 158 -3.55 -5.96 16.59
CA SER A 158 -4.44 -6.85 15.84
C SER A 158 -5.19 -7.80 16.78
N ARG A 159 -6.48 -8.02 16.48
CA ARG A 159 -7.32 -9.01 17.18
C ARG A 159 -6.89 -10.46 16.92
N ILE A 160 -5.83 -10.69 16.14
CA ILE A 160 -5.33 -12.00 15.76
C ILE A 160 -4.17 -12.39 16.70
N PRO A 161 -4.36 -13.35 17.62
CA PRO A 161 -3.36 -13.63 18.66
C PRO A 161 -2.03 -14.11 18.10
N SER A 162 -2.03 -14.92 17.03
CA SER A 162 -0.80 -15.43 16.41
C SER A 162 0.04 -14.32 15.77
N LEU A 163 -0.60 -13.33 15.14
CA LEU A 163 0.08 -12.18 14.54
C LEU A 163 0.65 -11.25 15.62
N ALA A 164 -0.14 -10.95 16.66
CA ALA A 164 0.32 -10.14 17.78
C ALA A 164 1.49 -10.79 18.54
N ALA A 165 1.43 -12.11 18.77
CA ALA A 165 2.51 -12.86 19.37
C ALA A 165 3.78 -12.88 18.50
N ARG A 166 3.62 -13.01 17.17
CA ARG A 166 4.73 -12.94 16.22
C ARG A 166 5.36 -11.55 16.22
N ALA A 167 4.57 -10.48 16.16
CA ALA A 167 5.04 -9.10 16.20
C ALA A 167 5.87 -8.81 17.46
N LYS A 168 5.39 -9.24 18.64
CA LYS A 168 6.17 -9.13 19.89
C LYS A 168 7.52 -9.86 19.82
N ARG A 169 7.60 -10.99 19.13
CA ARG A 169 8.85 -11.74 18.95
C ARG A 169 9.81 -11.02 17.99
N ILE A 170 9.28 -10.38 16.95
CA ILE A 170 10.06 -9.60 15.97
C ILE A 170 10.59 -8.30 16.60
N LEU A 171 9.79 -7.64 17.43
CA LEU A 171 10.17 -6.40 18.11
C LEU A 171 11.36 -6.59 19.07
N LYS A 172 11.46 -7.73 19.76
CA LYS A 172 12.54 -7.98 20.75
C LYS A 172 13.96 -7.73 20.23
N PRO A 173 14.36 -8.26 19.05
CA PRO A 173 15.68 -7.98 18.48
C PRO A 173 15.76 -6.67 17.67
N PHE A 174 14.65 -5.95 17.45
CA PHE A 174 14.62 -4.80 16.54
C PHE A 174 14.88 -3.49 17.29
N GLU A 175 15.97 -2.81 16.96
CA GLU A 175 16.30 -1.51 17.52
C GLU A 175 15.43 -0.40 16.91
N VAL A 176 14.50 0.11 17.71
CA VAL A 176 13.68 1.29 17.42
C VAL A 176 13.72 2.18 18.65
N ASP A 177 13.85 3.48 18.45
CA ASP A 177 13.79 4.41 19.57
C ASP A 177 12.40 4.37 20.23
N ARG A 178 12.38 4.64 21.53
CA ARG A 178 11.17 4.49 22.33
C ARG A 178 10.05 5.43 21.88
N ALA A 179 10.37 6.63 21.39
CA ALA A 179 9.35 7.59 20.95
C ALA A 179 8.64 7.10 19.68
N THR A 180 9.40 6.61 18.70
CA THR A 180 8.85 6.00 17.48
C THR A 180 8.02 4.76 17.80
N LEU A 181 8.50 3.90 18.71
CA LEU A 181 7.75 2.72 19.13
C LEU A 181 6.46 3.09 19.88
N ASP A 182 6.52 4.03 20.83
CA ASP A 182 5.37 4.48 21.60
C ASP A 182 4.32 5.11 20.66
N ALA A 183 4.75 5.97 19.71
CA ALA A 183 3.89 6.54 18.68
C ALA A 183 3.22 5.47 17.82
N ALA A 184 4.01 4.48 17.37
CA ALA A 184 3.49 3.37 16.59
C ALA A 184 2.54 2.46 17.39
N LEU A 185 2.70 2.38 18.71
CA LEU A 185 1.89 1.59 19.63
C LEU A 185 0.62 2.31 20.12
N LEU A 186 0.51 3.63 19.90
CA LEU A 186 -0.71 4.38 20.21
C LEU A 186 -1.93 3.66 19.61
N PRO A 187 -3.07 3.62 20.33
CA PRO A 187 -4.30 3.04 19.82
C PRO A 187 -4.62 3.62 18.44
N GLU A 188 -5.19 2.81 17.54
CA GLU A 188 -5.69 3.34 16.26
C GLU A 188 -6.51 4.60 16.54
N THR A 189 -6.19 5.67 15.81
CA THR A 189 -6.98 6.89 15.82
C THR A 189 -8.42 6.48 15.57
N LYS A 190 -9.28 6.89 16.51
CA LYS A 190 -10.73 6.66 16.52
C LYS A 190 -11.26 6.68 15.08
N PRO A 191 -12.11 5.73 14.67
CA PRO A 191 -12.56 5.66 13.28
C PRO A 191 -13.05 7.03 12.81
N LEU A 192 -12.49 7.51 11.71
CA LEU A 192 -12.88 8.80 11.14
C LEU A 192 -14.38 8.74 10.83
N THR A 193 -15.10 9.77 11.24
CA THR A 193 -16.50 9.96 10.86
C THR A 193 -16.53 10.97 9.74
N LEU A 194 -17.20 10.62 8.64
CA LEU A 194 -17.37 11.45 7.46
C LEU A 194 -18.85 11.79 7.31
N SER A 195 -19.18 13.07 7.22
CA SER A 195 -20.54 13.54 6.91
C SER A 195 -20.64 13.94 5.45
N VAL A 196 -21.64 13.42 4.74
CA VAL A 196 -21.92 13.86 3.36
C VAL A 196 -22.72 15.16 3.44
N LEU A 197 -22.20 16.23 2.85
CA LEU A 197 -22.91 17.50 2.81
C LEU A 197 -24.09 17.44 1.80
N PRO A 198 -25.20 18.14 2.09
CA PRO A 198 -26.40 18.09 1.26
C PRO A 198 -26.25 18.87 -0.04
N ASP A 199 -25.44 19.93 -0.03
CA ASP A 199 -25.30 20.85 -1.15
C ASP A 199 -24.53 20.23 -2.33
N ARG A 200 -24.99 20.54 -3.55
CA ARG A 200 -24.23 20.33 -4.78
C ARG A 200 -23.32 21.53 -5.03
N LEU A 201 -22.06 21.25 -5.27
CA LEU A 201 -20.99 22.25 -5.36
C LEU A 201 -20.41 22.34 -6.77
N ALA A 202 -19.74 23.45 -7.04
CA ALA A 202 -18.96 23.66 -8.24
C ALA A 202 -17.60 24.28 -7.91
N VAL A 203 -16.59 23.92 -8.69
CA VAL A 203 -15.26 24.53 -8.70
C VAL A 203 -15.16 25.39 -9.95
N ALA A 204 -15.21 26.71 -9.79
CA ALA A 204 -15.12 27.69 -10.87
C ALA A 204 -13.72 28.27 -10.98
N ARG A 205 -13.29 28.56 -12.21
CA ARG A 205 -12.00 29.20 -12.51
C ARG A 205 -12.20 30.62 -13.03
N LEU A 206 -11.51 31.55 -12.39
CA LEU A 206 -11.42 32.96 -12.75
C LEU A 206 -9.97 33.35 -13.04
N ALA A 207 -9.75 34.53 -13.62
CA ALA A 207 -8.41 35.01 -13.93
C ALA A 207 -7.62 35.34 -12.65
N PRO A 208 -6.27 35.22 -12.65
CA PRO A 208 -5.44 35.45 -11.47
C PRO A 208 -5.50 36.88 -10.94
N GLY A 209 -5.90 37.85 -11.77
CA GLY A 209 -6.11 39.25 -11.41
C GLY A 209 -7.53 39.60 -10.95
N ASP A 210 -8.49 38.68 -11.08
CA ASP A 210 -9.89 38.97 -10.77
C ASP A 210 -10.08 39.18 -9.26
N GLY A 211 -10.93 40.14 -8.89
CA GLY A 211 -11.36 40.32 -7.51
C GLY A 211 -12.29 39.20 -7.03
N MET A 212 -12.76 39.29 -5.78
CA MET A 212 -13.75 38.34 -5.28
C MET A 212 -15.06 38.50 -6.06
N PRO A 213 -15.63 37.43 -6.65
CA PRO A 213 -16.81 37.56 -7.48
C PRO A 213 -18.04 37.94 -6.65
N GLY A 214 -18.88 38.84 -7.19
CA GLY A 214 -20.10 39.30 -6.50
C GLY A 214 -21.20 38.25 -6.36
N TRP A 215 -21.08 37.11 -7.04
CA TRP A 215 -22.00 35.97 -6.92
C TRP A 215 -21.59 34.99 -5.80
N LEU A 216 -20.43 35.19 -5.17
CA LEU A 216 -19.99 34.41 -4.03
C LEU A 216 -20.74 34.85 -2.76
N ASP A 217 -21.29 33.88 -2.04
CA ASP A 217 -21.96 34.13 -0.76
C ASP A 217 -21.20 33.43 0.37
N TRP A 218 -20.48 34.20 1.18
CA TRP A 218 -19.69 33.70 2.31
C TRP A 218 -20.53 33.13 3.45
N THR A 219 -21.86 33.26 3.40
CA THR A 219 -22.77 32.64 4.37
C THR A 219 -23.13 31.19 4.02
N ASP A 220 -22.78 30.72 2.82
CA ASP A 220 -22.95 29.32 2.44
C ASP A 220 -22.04 28.41 3.33
N PRO A 221 -22.48 27.19 3.72
CA PRO A 221 -21.77 26.35 4.69
C PRO A 221 -20.35 25.90 4.28
N LEU A 222 -20.08 25.84 2.98
CA LEU A 222 -18.77 25.51 2.44
C LEU A 222 -18.46 26.40 1.24
N VAL A 223 -17.51 27.30 1.43
CA VAL A 223 -17.00 28.21 0.41
C VAL A 223 -15.49 28.25 0.51
N SER A 224 -14.81 28.24 -0.65
CA SER A 224 -13.37 28.47 -0.71
C SER A 224 -13.03 29.40 -1.86
N ALA A 225 -12.06 30.29 -1.62
CA ALA A 225 -11.43 31.08 -2.66
C ALA A 225 -9.92 30.89 -2.54
N THR A 226 -9.29 30.34 -3.56
CA THR A 226 -7.84 30.07 -3.59
C THR A 226 -7.24 30.76 -4.81
N ARG A 227 -6.28 31.66 -4.57
CA ARG A 227 -5.56 32.35 -5.63
C ARG A 227 -4.16 31.77 -5.78
N THR A 228 -3.77 31.52 -7.01
CA THR A 228 -2.39 31.20 -7.40
C THR A 228 -1.87 32.30 -8.35
N GLY A 229 -0.63 32.17 -8.82
CA GLY A 229 -0.13 33.03 -9.89
C GLY A 229 -0.85 32.83 -11.23
N GLU A 230 -1.62 31.76 -11.36
CA GLU A 230 -2.23 31.32 -12.62
C GLU A 230 -3.75 31.51 -12.67
N GLU A 231 -4.43 31.47 -11.51
CA GLU A 231 -5.89 31.56 -11.45
C GLU A 231 -6.43 31.99 -10.08
N LEU A 232 -7.73 32.28 -10.06
CA LEU A 232 -8.56 32.31 -8.86
C LEU A 232 -9.58 31.17 -8.94
N SER A 233 -9.42 30.16 -8.07
CA SER A 233 -10.32 29.02 -7.95
C SER A 233 -11.36 29.28 -6.87
N ILE A 234 -12.64 29.08 -7.21
CA ILE A 234 -13.78 29.32 -6.32
C ILE A 234 -14.57 28.03 -6.15
N LEU A 235 -14.66 27.53 -4.92
CA LEU A 235 -15.59 26.48 -4.53
C LEU A 235 -16.83 27.13 -3.89
N CYS A 236 -18.02 26.83 -4.40
CA CYS A 236 -19.29 27.27 -3.83
C CYS A 236 -20.44 26.35 -4.28
N ARG A 237 -21.68 26.64 -3.86
CA ARG A 237 -22.88 25.98 -4.41
C ARG A 237 -22.92 26.13 -5.93
N GLU A 238 -23.22 25.05 -6.65
CA GLU A 238 -23.22 25.10 -8.11
C GLU A 238 -24.24 26.12 -8.65
N SER A 239 -25.38 26.32 -7.96
CA SER A 239 -26.40 27.30 -8.34
C SER A 239 -25.95 28.76 -8.31
N ARG A 240 -24.84 29.07 -7.61
CA ARG A 240 -24.27 30.42 -7.54
C ARG A 240 -23.46 30.80 -8.77
N VAL A 241 -22.88 29.81 -9.44
CA VAL A 241 -21.96 30.06 -10.56
C VAL A 241 -22.78 30.48 -11.79
N PRO A 242 -22.57 31.69 -12.35
CA PRO A 242 -23.31 32.16 -13.53
C PRO A 242 -23.05 31.32 -14.78
N GLU A 243 -23.94 31.44 -15.76
CA GLU A 243 -23.67 30.93 -17.11
C GLU A 243 -22.48 31.67 -17.74
N GLY A 244 -21.65 30.94 -18.50
CA GLY A 244 -20.45 31.49 -19.15
C GLY A 244 -19.18 31.48 -18.27
N VAL A 245 -19.28 31.27 -16.96
CA VAL A 245 -18.10 31.04 -16.11
C VAL A 245 -17.61 29.60 -16.29
N THR A 246 -16.31 29.43 -16.50
CA THR A 246 -15.69 28.10 -16.57
C THR A 246 -15.78 27.43 -15.21
N ALA A 247 -16.52 26.33 -15.10
CA ALA A 247 -16.68 25.62 -13.84
C ALA A 247 -16.97 24.13 -14.02
N GLU A 248 -16.40 23.33 -13.12
CA GLU A 248 -16.75 21.93 -12.93
C GLU A 248 -17.86 21.84 -11.89
N ARG A 249 -19.05 21.40 -12.29
CA ARG A 249 -20.28 21.32 -11.47
C ARG A 249 -20.56 19.88 -11.01
N GLY A 250 -21.54 19.69 -10.14
CA GLY A 250 -21.95 18.35 -9.71
C GLY A 250 -20.98 17.68 -8.75
N TRP A 251 -20.38 18.46 -7.85
CA TRP A 251 -19.56 17.92 -6.75
C TRP A 251 -20.39 17.72 -5.48
N ARG A 252 -20.00 16.74 -4.67
CA ARG A 252 -20.53 16.47 -3.33
C ARG A 252 -19.39 16.27 -2.35
N ALA A 253 -19.48 16.91 -1.20
CA ALA A 253 -18.40 16.92 -0.21
C ALA A 253 -18.63 15.90 0.91
N PHE A 254 -17.58 15.15 1.23
CA PHE A 254 -17.43 14.40 2.48
C PHE A 254 -16.58 15.25 3.43
N LYS A 255 -17.16 15.67 4.55
CA LYS A 255 -16.49 16.42 5.62
C LYS A 255 -15.96 15.44 6.67
N VAL A 256 -14.71 15.60 7.11
CA VAL A 256 -14.19 14.88 8.28
C VAL A 256 -14.73 15.52 9.56
N GLU A 257 -15.33 14.73 10.44
CA GLU A 257 -15.91 15.21 11.69
C GLU A 257 -14.90 15.30 12.83
N GLY A 258 -15.06 16.35 13.64
CA GLY A 258 -14.17 16.72 14.74
C GLY A 258 -13.02 17.64 14.28
N PRO A 259 -12.44 18.43 15.20
CA PRO A 259 -11.19 19.11 14.91
C PRO A 259 -10.09 18.05 14.76
N LEU A 260 -9.35 18.13 13.67
CA LEU A 260 -8.14 17.35 13.46
C LEU A 260 -7.00 18.03 14.23
N ASP A 261 -6.40 17.29 15.16
CA ASP A 261 -5.14 17.71 15.77
C ASP A 261 -4.05 17.72 14.68
N PHE A 262 -3.27 18.80 14.57
CA PHE A 262 -2.18 18.93 13.59
C PHE A 262 -1.10 17.83 13.72
N SER A 263 -1.07 17.10 14.83
CA SER A 263 -0.23 15.92 15.03
C SER A 263 -0.81 14.63 14.41
N LEU A 264 -2.02 14.66 13.85
CA LEU A 264 -2.62 13.52 13.17
C LEU A 264 -2.02 13.33 11.78
N PHE A 265 -1.34 12.22 11.60
CA PHE A 265 -0.79 11.81 10.30
C PHE A 265 -1.75 10.88 9.56
N GLY A 266 -1.72 10.94 8.22
CA GLY A 266 -2.38 9.96 7.35
C GLY A 266 -3.91 10.09 7.23
N VAL A 267 -4.52 11.18 7.73
CA VAL A 267 -5.99 11.41 7.62
C VAL A 267 -6.43 11.39 6.16
N LEU A 268 -5.82 12.21 5.30
CA LEU A 268 -6.19 12.27 3.89
C LEU A 268 -5.89 10.96 3.16
N ALA A 269 -4.78 10.27 3.48
CA ALA A 269 -4.44 8.98 2.88
C ALA A 269 -5.50 7.91 3.16
N ARG A 270 -6.04 7.88 4.40
CA ARG A 270 -7.10 6.97 4.82
C ARG A 270 -8.41 7.16 4.05
N ILE A 271 -8.60 8.33 3.44
CA ILE A 271 -9.76 8.65 2.58
C ILE A 271 -9.41 8.45 1.10
N ALA A 272 -8.27 8.96 0.65
CA ALA A 272 -7.85 8.95 -0.75
C ALA A 272 -7.54 7.54 -1.26
N VAL A 273 -6.88 6.68 -0.46
CA VAL A 273 -6.49 5.33 -0.89
C VAL A 273 -7.72 4.45 -1.23
N PRO A 274 -8.74 4.31 -0.36
CA PRO A 274 -9.96 3.57 -0.71
C PRO A 274 -10.68 4.13 -1.95
N LEU A 275 -10.72 5.45 -2.11
CA LEU A 275 -11.38 6.10 -3.26
C LEU A 275 -10.61 5.84 -4.56
N ALA A 276 -9.28 5.91 -4.53
CA ALA A 276 -8.43 5.56 -5.65
C ALA A 276 -8.60 4.08 -6.06
N GLN A 277 -8.63 3.16 -5.08
CA GLN A 277 -8.90 1.73 -5.33
C GLN A 277 -10.30 1.50 -5.93
N ALA A 278 -11.29 2.30 -5.54
CA ALA A 278 -12.62 2.29 -6.13
C ALA A 278 -12.72 3.04 -7.47
N ARG A 279 -11.62 3.63 -7.96
CA ARG A 279 -11.54 4.46 -9.17
C ARG A 279 -12.51 5.64 -9.13
N VAL A 280 -12.60 6.29 -7.97
CA VAL A 280 -13.36 7.52 -7.76
C VAL A 280 -12.40 8.70 -7.78
N PRO A 281 -12.48 9.60 -8.78
CA PRO A 281 -11.71 10.85 -8.78
C PRO A 281 -12.12 11.73 -7.59
N ILE A 282 -11.14 12.41 -7.01
CA ILE A 282 -11.38 13.27 -5.85
C ILE A 282 -10.85 14.69 -6.09
N PHE A 283 -11.49 15.65 -5.44
CA PHE A 283 -10.93 16.97 -5.17
C PHE A 283 -10.81 17.13 -3.66
N ALA A 284 -9.60 17.29 -3.14
CA ALA A 284 -9.35 17.38 -1.71
C ALA A 284 -9.00 18.82 -1.30
N MET A 285 -9.52 19.26 -0.17
CA MET A 285 -9.16 20.53 0.43
C MET A 285 -9.11 20.43 1.95
N SER A 286 -8.20 21.19 2.54
CA SER A 286 -8.04 21.28 4.00
C SER A 286 -8.46 22.66 4.49
N THR A 287 -8.98 22.73 5.69
CA THR A 287 -9.18 23.97 6.46
C THR A 287 -8.32 23.93 7.72
N TYR A 288 -8.45 24.94 8.58
CA TYR A 288 -7.75 24.94 9.86
C TYR A 288 -8.17 23.76 10.75
N ASP A 289 -9.46 23.46 10.81
CA ASP A 289 -9.99 22.44 11.73
C ASP A 289 -10.10 21.06 11.10
N THR A 290 -10.31 20.95 9.79
CA THR A 290 -10.68 19.66 9.18
C THR A 290 -10.41 19.59 7.68
N ASP A 291 -10.59 18.40 7.11
CA ASP A 291 -10.49 18.13 5.68
C ASP A 291 -11.86 17.88 5.04
N TYR A 292 -11.95 18.22 3.75
CA TYR A 292 -13.07 17.91 2.88
C TYR A 292 -12.57 17.17 1.64
N VAL A 293 -13.25 16.08 1.29
CA VAL A 293 -13.00 15.35 0.04
C VAL A 293 -14.26 15.37 -0.80
N LEU A 294 -14.16 15.97 -1.98
CA LEU A 294 -15.24 16.11 -2.93
C LEU A 294 -15.13 15.01 -3.98
N VAL A 295 -16.29 14.44 -4.33
CA VAL A 295 -16.46 13.47 -5.41
C VAL A 295 -17.57 13.96 -6.34
N ARG A 296 -17.68 13.37 -7.54
CA ARG A 296 -18.82 13.64 -8.43
C ARG A 296 -20.11 13.14 -7.80
N ASP A 297 -21.22 13.84 -8.02
CA ASP A 297 -22.54 13.50 -7.46
C ASP A 297 -22.97 12.07 -7.84
N GLU A 298 -22.69 11.67 -9.08
CA GLU A 298 -22.90 10.30 -9.59
C GLU A 298 -22.05 9.22 -8.90
N ASP A 299 -20.98 9.61 -8.20
CA ASP A 299 -20.03 8.71 -7.52
C ASP A 299 -20.23 8.64 -6.01
N VAL A 300 -21.17 9.40 -5.44
CA VAL A 300 -21.34 9.49 -3.97
C VAL A 300 -21.59 8.14 -3.32
N GLU A 301 -22.45 7.31 -3.90
CA GLU A 301 -22.76 5.99 -3.33
C GLU A 301 -21.53 5.07 -3.39
N ARG A 302 -20.85 5.04 -4.53
CA ARG A 302 -19.62 4.27 -4.74
C ARG A 302 -18.51 4.71 -3.78
N ALA A 303 -18.36 6.02 -3.59
CA ALA A 303 -17.43 6.61 -2.65
C ALA A 303 -17.77 6.24 -1.20
N ALA A 304 -19.04 6.39 -0.80
CA ALA A 304 -19.51 6.03 0.53
C ALA A 304 -19.27 4.55 0.85
N ASP A 305 -19.53 3.66 -0.10
CA ASP A 305 -19.32 2.22 0.10
C ASP A 305 -17.84 1.83 0.16
N ALA A 306 -16.97 2.51 -0.59
CA ALA A 306 -15.52 2.36 -0.44
C ALA A 306 -15.04 2.83 0.94
N LEU A 307 -15.54 3.97 1.40
CA LEU A 307 -15.12 4.62 2.65
C LEU A 307 -15.64 3.92 3.90
N LYS A 308 -16.85 3.33 3.87
CA LYS A 308 -17.42 2.53 4.98
C LYS A 308 -16.54 1.37 5.43
N ARG A 309 -15.56 0.96 4.62
CA ARG A 309 -14.59 -0.09 4.96
C ARG A 309 -13.57 0.35 6.01
N VAL A 310 -13.32 1.65 6.13
CA VAL A 310 -12.26 2.23 6.97
C VAL A 310 -12.71 3.43 7.82
N CYS A 311 -13.90 3.97 7.54
CA CYS A 311 -14.49 5.14 8.19
C CYS A 311 -15.98 4.88 8.51
N THR A 312 -16.54 5.67 9.43
CA THR A 312 -17.99 5.79 9.59
C THR A 312 -18.48 6.85 8.59
N VAL A 313 -19.45 6.52 7.74
CA VAL A 313 -20.05 7.49 6.81
C VAL A 313 -21.48 7.78 7.23
N VAL A 314 -21.78 9.06 7.47
CA VAL A 314 -23.10 9.56 7.84
C VAL A 314 -23.75 10.17 6.61
N ALA A 315 -24.96 9.72 6.30
CA ALA A 315 -25.75 10.24 5.19
C ALA A 315 -26.08 11.73 5.40
N PRO A 316 -26.42 12.48 4.34
CA PRO A 316 -26.81 13.87 4.47
C PRO A 316 -28.02 13.98 5.42
N SER A 317 -27.91 14.87 6.40
CA SER A 317 -29.02 15.36 7.22
C SER A 317 -29.71 16.54 6.53
#